data_AF-A0A426USJ9-F1
#
_entry.id   AF-A0A426USJ9-F1
#
_cell.length_a   1.000
_cell.length_b   1.000
_cell.length_c   1.000
_cell.angle_alpha   90.00
_cell.angle_beta   90.00
_cell.angle_gamma   90.00
#
_symmetry.space_group_name_H-M   'P 1'
#
loop_
_entity.id
_entity.type
_entity.pdbx_description
1 polymer ?
#
loop_
_entity_poly.entity_id
_entity_poly.type
_entity_poly.pdbx_seq_one_letter_code
_entity_poly.pdbx_strand_id
1 'polypeptide(L)'
;MPNPPYGPVLHRPNPLFYLLGLPFIAYGVWVAFQGVLMVVAFFDRADPFAGDGPAAFGEGATTVVWGAVTFTIGCYIWRAARRRGAKDRFGRLLIIAGYVLVGFGLEAAVDVMTAMIQGNDGRSAVLEAAVWAVPGAILGAIGMKMADEIAIMTATVNE
;
A
#
# COMPACT_ATOMS: atom_id res chain seq x y z
N MET A 1 -35.11 -30.51 22.42
CA MET A 1 -35.30 -29.12 21.95
C MET A 1 -34.48 -28.97 20.68
N PRO A 2 -35.07 -28.62 19.52
CA PRO A 2 -34.33 -28.44 18.28
C PRO A 2 -33.47 -27.17 18.36
N ASN A 3 -32.19 -27.27 17.97
CA ASN A 3 -31.28 -26.11 17.85
C ASN A 3 -31.85 -25.11 16.83
N PRO A 4 -31.80 -23.79 17.09
CA PRO A 4 -32.16 -22.81 16.07
C PRO A 4 -31.18 -22.90 14.89
N PRO A 5 -31.65 -22.74 13.64
CA PRO A 5 -30.80 -22.76 12.46
C PRO A 5 -29.96 -21.49 12.44
N TYR A 6 -28.71 -21.58 12.90
CA TYR A 6 -27.71 -20.54 12.65
C TYR A 6 -27.30 -20.59 11.17
N GLY A 7 -28.19 -20.11 10.29
CA GLY A 7 -27.75 -19.65 8.98
C GLY A 7 -26.82 -18.44 9.15
N PRO A 8 -25.79 -18.26 8.31
CA PRO A 8 -24.92 -17.10 8.39
C PRO A 8 -25.77 -15.84 8.29
N VAL A 9 -25.73 -15.00 9.32
CA VAL A 9 -26.42 -13.70 9.31
C VAL A 9 -25.78 -12.87 8.21
N LEU A 10 -26.47 -12.73 7.07
CA LEU A 10 -26.10 -11.84 5.97
C LEU A 10 -26.18 -10.41 6.48
N HIS A 11 -25.06 -9.89 6.96
CA HIS A 11 -24.96 -8.53 7.44
C HIS A 11 -25.04 -7.58 6.25
N ARG A 12 -26.03 -6.66 6.27
CA ARG A 12 -26.14 -5.61 5.25
C ARG A 12 -24.84 -4.78 5.24
N PRO A 13 -24.13 -4.70 4.11
CA PRO A 13 -22.92 -3.89 3.99
C PRO A 13 -23.24 -2.43 4.33
N ASN A 14 -22.37 -1.76 5.08
CA ASN A 14 -22.55 -0.33 5.32
C ASN A 14 -22.09 0.46 4.09
N PRO A 15 -22.99 1.16 3.37
CA PRO A 15 -22.68 1.83 2.11
C PRO A 15 -21.66 2.97 2.27
N LEU A 16 -21.50 3.55 3.46
CA LEU A 16 -20.52 4.61 3.70
C LEU A 16 -19.08 4.15 3.45
N PHE A 17 -18.75 2.90 3.81
CA PHE A 17 -17.41 2.35 3.56
C PHE A 17 -17.18 2.03 2.08
N TYR A 18 -18.24 1.74 1.32
CA TYR A 18 -18.13 1.64 -0.14
C TYR A 18 -17.93 3.01 -0.78
N LEU A 19 -18.70 4.01 -0.35
CA LEU A 19 -18.58 5.38 -0.83
C LEU A 19 -17.22 6.02 -0.50
N LEU A 20 -16.55 5.59 0.58
CA LEU A 20 -15.20 6.05 0.93
C LEU A 20 -14.10 5.17 0.31
N GLY A 21 -14.31 3.87 0.20
CA GLY A 21 -13.31 2.95 -0.34
C GLY A 21 -13.12 3.09 -1.85
N LEU A 22 -14.22 3.23 -2.63
CA LEU A 22 -14.15 3.30 -4.10
C LEU A 22 -13.33 4.50 -4.58
N PRO A 23 -13.53 5.73 -4.06
CA PRO A 23 -12.74 6.87 -4.50
C PRO A 23 -11.26 6.70 -4.18
N PHE A 24 -10.89 6.12 -3.03
CA PHE A 24 -9.49 5.83 -2.69
C PHE A 24 -8.87 4.78 -3.62
N ILE A 25 -9.64 3.75 -3.98
CA ILE A 25 -9.20 2.74 -4.97
C ILE A 25 -8.97 3.42 -6.32
N ALA A 26 -9.96 4.16 -6.82
CA ALA A 26 -9.88 4.84 -8.12
C ALA A 26 -8.74 5.86 -8.15
N TYR A 27 -8.58 6.66 -7.08
CA TYR A 27 -7.51 7.62 -6.94
C TYR A 27 -6.14 6.94 -6.85
N GLY A 28 -6.01 5.86 -6.08
CA GLY A 28 -4.76 5.09 -6.01
C GLY A 28 -4.35 4.50 -7.36
N VAL A 29 -5.31 3.94 -8.12
CA VAL A 29 -5.07 3.45 -9.49
C VAL A 29 -4.64 4.60 -10.41
N TRP A 30 -5.33 5.74 -10.34
CA TRP A 30 -4.98 6.92 -11.13
C TRP A 30 -3.57 7.41 -10.84
N VAL A 31 -3.22 7.59 -9.56
CA VAL A 31 -1.88 8.04 -9.14
C VAL A 31 -0.81 7.03 -9.55
N ALA A 32 -1.04 5.73 -9.34
CA ALA A 32 -0.10 4.69 -9.77
C ALA A 32 0.11 4.72 -11.29
N PHE A 33 -0.96 4.91 -12.06
CA PHE A 33 -0.89 5.02 -13.51
C PHE A 33 -0.10 6.25 -13.95
N GLN A 34 -0.30 7.42 -13.33
CA GLN A 34 0.49 8.62 -13.59
C GLN A 34 1.98 8.38 -13.29
N GLY A 35 2.31 7.74 -12.16
CA GLY A 35 3.68 7.38 -11.82
C GLY A 35 4.32 6.45 -12.86
N VAL A 36 3.57 5.45 -13.35
CA VAL A 36 4.04 4.55 -14.43
C VAL A 36 4.32 5.34 -15.71
N LEU A 37 3.44 6.26 -16.10
CA LEU A 37 3.67 7.11 -17.27
C LEU A 37 4.94 7.97 -17.12
N MET A 38 5.22 8.48 -15.93
CA MET A 38 6.46 9.23 -15.65
C MET A 38 7.70 8.35 -15.78
N VAL A 39 7.66 7.11 -15.27
CA VAL A 39 8.76 6.15 -15.39
C VAL A 39 8.97 5.72 -16.86
N VAL A 40 7.90 5.48 -17.61
CA VAL A 40 8.01 5.15 -19.05
C VAL A 40 8.60 6.33 -19.82
N ALA A 41 8.09 7.55 -19.59
CA ALA A 41 8.61 8.76 -20.21
C ALA A 41 10.08 9.06 -19.83
N PHE A 42 10.54 8.58 -18.68
CA PHE A 42 11.95 8.61 -18.30
C PHE A 42 12.80 7.68 -19.18
N PHE A 43 12.37 6.45 -19.41
CA PHE A 43 13.12 5.47 -20.23
C PHE A 43 13.11 5.79 -21.73
N ASP A 44 12.12 6.56 -22.22
CA ASP A 44 12.05 7.00 -23.61
C ASP A 44 13.06 8.15 -23.93
N ARG A 45 13.79 8.67 -22.93
CA ARG A 45 14.81 9.70 -23.14
C ARG A 45 16.07 9.10 -23.77
N ALA A 46 16.70 9.85 -24.67
CA ALA A 46 17.95 9.46 -25.32
C ALA A 46 19.11 9.25 -24.33
N ASP A 47 19.13 10.00 -23.23
CA ASP A 47 20.05 9.79 -22.09
C ASP A 47 19.26 9.95 -20.79
N PRO A 48 18.69 8.86 -20.24
CA PRO A 48 17.78 8.92 -19.09
C PRO A 48 18.43 9.44 -17.83
N PHE A 49 19.74 9.22 -17.63
CA PHE A 49 20.43 9.53 -16.37
C PHE A 49 21.23 10.84 -16.41
N ALA A 50 21.23 11.56 -17.53
CA ALA A 50 21.83 12.88 -17.63
C ALA A 50 20.97 13.97 -16.95
N GLY A 51 21.63 14.98 -16.37
CA GLY A 51 20.98 16.15 -15.76
C GLY A 51 19.97 15.76 -14.67
N ASP A 52 18.73 16.21 -14.82
CA ASP A 52 17.63 15.97 -13.87
C ASP A 52 16.99 14.58 -14.02
N GLY A 53 17.57 13.71 -14.84
CA GLY A 53 17.12 12.34 -15.08
C GLY A 53 16.84 11.52 -13.82
N PRO A 54 17.83 11.32 -12.92
CA PRO A 54 17.65 10.53 -11.71
C PRO A 54 16.54 11.06 -10.79
N ALA A 55 16.39 12.38 -10.69
CA ALA A 55 15.32 12.99 -9.90
C ALA A 55 13.94 12.71 -10.50
N ALA A 56 13.80 12.81 -11.83
CA ALA A 56 12.55 12.48 -12.53
C ALA A 56 12.16 11.00 -12.40
N PHE A 57 13.14 10.09 -12.40
CA PHE A 57 12.89 8.68 -12.10
C PHE A 57 12.38 8.50 -10.66
N GLY A 58 13.03 9.16 -9.69
CA GLY A 58 12.63 9.11 -8.28
C GLY A 58 11.19 9.57 -8.08
N GLU A 59 10.82 10.71 -8.66
CA GLU A 59 9.46 11.24 -8.59
C GLU A 59 8.42 10.26 -9.17
N GLY A 60 8.70 9.68 -10.34
CA GLY A 60 7.83 8.68 -10.96
C GLY A 60 7.68 7.42 -10.09
N ALA A 61 8.79 6.87 -9.60
CA ALA A 61 8.79 5.68 -8.76
C ALA A 61 8.08 5.90 -7.41
N THR A 62 8.34 7.02 -6.73
CA THR A 62 7.66 7.39 -5.48
C THR A 62 6.17 7.61 -5.71
N THR A 63 5.77 8.19 -6.85
CA THR A 63 4.36 8.33 -7.23
C THR A 63 3.68 6.98 -7.41
N VAL A 64 4.35 5.99 -8.03
CA VAL A 64 3.83 4.62 -8.12
C VAL A 64 3.63 3.99 -6.74
N VAL A 65 4.63 4.12 -5.85
CA VAL A 65 4.58 3.59 -4.48
C VAL A 65 3.36 4.15 -3.73
N TRP A 66 3.18 5.46 -3.72
CA TRP A 66 2.06 6.10 -3.03
C TRP A 66 0.70 5.81 -3.68
N GLY A 67 0.66 5.64 -5.00
CA GLY A 67 -0.51 5.12 -5.70
C GLY A 67 -0.91 3.73 -5.19
N ALA A 68 0.05 2.81 -5.05
CA ALA A 68 -0.17 1.46 -4.54
C ALA A 68 -0.58 1.44 -3.05
N VAL A 69 0.03 2.29 -2.21
CA VAL A 69 -0.34 2.45 -0.79
C VAL A 69 -1.78 2.95 -0.69
N THR A 70 -2.14 4.00 -1.44
CA THR A 70 -3.50 4.57 -1.45
C THR A 70 -4.53 3.56 -1.93
N PHE A 71 -4.23 2.83 -3.00
CA PHE A 71 -5.08 1.74 -3.50
C PHE A 71 -5.32 0.66 -2.42
N THR A 72 -4.26 0.28 -1.71
CA THR A 72 -4.32 -0.71 -0.64
C THR A 72 -5.21 -0.22 0.51
N ILE A 73 -5.05 1.03 0.94
CA ILE A 73 -5.91 1.68 1.94
C ILE A 73 -7.38 1.63 1.49
N GLY A 74 -7.66 2.01 0.24
CA GLY A 74 -8.99 1.96 -0.34
C GLY A 74 -9.60 0.55 -0.31
N CYS A 75 -8.81 -0.47 -0.64
CA CYS A 75 -9.22 -1.88 -0.55
C CYS A 75 -9.58 -2.29 0.89
N TYR A 76 -8.79 -1.88 1.89
CA TYR A 76 -9.07 -2.19 3.30
C TYR A 76 -10.32 -1.46 3.81
N ILE A 77 -10.53 -0.19 3.43
CA ILE A 77 -11.75 0.58 3.75
C ILE A 77 -12.98 -0.08 3.10
N TRP A 78 -12.87 -0.45 1.83
CA TRP A 78 -13.93 -1.12 1.07
C TRP A 78 -14.30 -2.48 1.70
N ARG A 79 -13.31 -3.27 2.13
CA ARG A 79 -13.53 -4.56 2.82
C ARG A 79 -14.08 -4.40 4.24
N ALA A 80 -13.74 -3.32 4.94
CA ALA A 80 -14.29 -3.01 6.26
C ALA A 80 -15.82 -2.79 6.24
N ALA A 81 -16.42 -2.54 5.07
CA ALA A 81 -17.88 -2.47 4.89
C ALA A 81 -18.61 -3.77 5.27
N ARG A 82 -17.93 -4.92 5.23
CA ARG A 82 -18.53 -6.27 5.30
C ARG A 82 -18.36 -7.00 6.63
N ARG A 83 -17.52 -6.51 7.56
CA ARG A 83 -17.22 -7.21 8.83
C ARG A 83 -17.42 -6.30 10.06
N ARG A 84 -17.89 -6.88 11.17
CA ARG A 84 -17.99 -6.18 12.46
C ARG A 84 -17.20 -6.92 13.54
N GLY A 85 -16.26 -6.17 14.15
CA GLY A 85 -15.52 -6.53 15.35
C GLY A 85 -14.48 -5.43 15.64
N ALA A 86 -14.42 -4.89 16.86
CA ALA A 86 -13.44 -3.85 17.20
C ALA A 86 -12.00 -4.33 16.98
N LYS A 87 -11.75 -5.63 17.24
CA LYS A 87 -10.47 -6.31 17.00
C LYS A 87 -10.12 -6.38 15.51
N ASP A 88 -11.08 -6.71 14.63
CA ASP A 88 -10.87 -6.73 13.16
C ASP A 88 -10.61 -5.33 12.62
N ARG A 89 -11.36 -4.33 13.10
CA ARG A 89 -11.15 -2.92 12.72
C ARG A 89 -9.77 -2.42 13.16
N PHE A 90 -9.35 -2.74 14.37
CA PHE A 90 -8.03 -2.38 14.87
C PHE A 90 -6.92 -3.11 14.11
N GLY A 91 -7.11 -4.40 13.81
CA GLY A 91 -6.19 -5.16 12.94
C GLY A 91 -6.01 -4.50 11.58
N ARG A 92 -7.11 -4.08 10.92
CA ARG A 92 -7.06 -3.35 9.65
C ARG A 92 -6.35 -2.00 9.74
N LEU A 93 -6.56 -1.25 10.83
CA LEU A 93 -5.83 -0.01 11.07
C LEU A 93 -4.33 -0.25 11.21
N LEU A 94 -3.93 -1.33 11.90
CA LEU A 94 -2.52 -1.73 11.98
C LEU A 94 -1.95 -2.13 10.63
N ILE A 95 -2.74 -2.81 9.78
CA ILE A 95 -2.33 -3.12 8.41
C ILE A 95 -2.14 -1.84 7.58
N ILE A 96 -3.10 -0.92 7.63
CA ILE A 96 -3.02 0.38 6.95
C ILE A 96 -1.78 1.16 7.41
N ALA A 97 -1.58 1.27 8.72
CA ALA A 97 -0.39 1.91 9.28
C ALA A 97 0.89 1.21 8.83
N GLY A 98 0.89 -0.12 8.80
CA GLY A 98 1.99 -0.93 8.28
C GLY A 98 2.34 -0.60 6.83
N TYR A 99 1.34 -0.55 5.95
CA TYR A 99 1.52 -0.19 4.54
C TYR A 99 2.02 1.25 4.34
N VAL A 100 1.56 2.20 5.16
CA VAL A 100 2.04 3.58 5.11
C VAL A 100 3.53 3.64 5.49
N LEU A 101 3.94 2.96 6.56
CA LEU A 101 5.35 2.90 6.96
C LEU A 101 6.22 2.16 5.92
N VAL A 102 5.71 1.08 5.32
CA VAL A 102 6.39 0.42 4.20
C VAL A 102 6.51 1.36 2.99
N GLY A 103 5.50 2.18 2.73
CA GLY A 103 5.53 3.24 1.72
C GLY A 103 6.67 4.23 1.93
N PHE A 104 6.81 4.77 3.14
CA PHE A 104 7.95 5.62 3.50
C PHE A 104 9.30 4.90 3.36
N GLY A 105 9.37 3.62 3.71
CA GLY A 105 10.58 2.82 3.53
C GLY A 105 10.95 2.63 2.04
N LEU A 106 9.95 2.44 1.18
CA LEU A 106 10.12 2.34 -0.26
C LEU A 106 10.53 3.68 -0.89
N GLU A 107 9.94 4.79 -0.46
CA GLU A 107 10.33 6.14 -0.88
C GLU A 107 11.79 6.44 -0.52
N ALA A 108 12.19 6.16 0.72
CA ALA A 108 13.60 6.29 1.13
C ALA A 108 14.53 5.37 0.31
N ALA A 109 14.09 4.18 -0.07
CA ALA A 109 14.86 3.28 -0.94
C ALA A 109 14.98 3.80 -2.38
N VAL A 110 13.94 4.47 -2.91
CA VAL A 110 14.01 5.17 -4.20
C VAL A 110 15.02 6.32 -4.11
N ASP A 111 15.02 7.09 -3.03
CA ASP A 111 15.99 8.16 -2.81
C ASP A 111 17.44 7.63 -2.69
N VAL A 112 17.66 6.46 -2.09
CA VAL A 112 18.97 5.78 -2.11
C VAL A 112 19.40 5.51 -3.54
N MET A 113 18.51 4.93 -4.35
CA MET A 113 18.82 4.53 -5.71
C MET A 113 19.17 5.74 -6.57
N THR A 114 18.41 6.84 -6.46
CA THR A 114 18.69 8.08 -7.19
C THR A 114 20.00 8.74 -6.73
N ALA A 115 20.27 8.76 -5.42
CA ALA A 115 21.52 9.28 -4.87
C ALA A 115 22.76 8.44 -5.30
N MET A 116 22.63 7.11 -5.36
CA MET A 116 23.70 6.23 -5.84
C MET A 116 24.01 6.45 -7.32
N ILE A 117 22.98 6.66 -8.16
CA ILE A 117 23.16 7.02 -9.57
C ILE A 117 23.92 8.35 -9.71
N GLN A 118 23.71 9.28 -8.78
CA GLN A 118 24.41 10.57 -8.72
C GLN A 118 25.80 10.50 -8.06
N GLY A 119 26.27 9.31 -7.66
CA GLY A 119 27.61 9.10 -7.09
C GLY A 119 27.73 9.31 -5.57
N ASN A 120 26.62 9.30 -4.83
CA ASN A 120 26.61 9.37 -3.36
C ASN A 120 26.57 7.96 -2.73
N ASP A 121 27.19 7.77 -1.56
CA ASP A 121 27.42 6.47 -0.93
C ASP A 121 26.15 5.79 -0.36
N GLY A 122 24.98 6.46 -0.37
CA GLY A 122 23.64 5.89 -0.09
C GLY A 122 23.41 5.28 1.30
N ARG A 123 24.44 5.24 2.17
CA ARG A 123 24.46 4.44 3.40
C ARG A 123 23.53 4.96 4.50
N SER A 124 23.32 6.28 4.60
CA SER A 124 22.38 6.89 5.54
C SER A 124 20.93 6.55 5.20
N ALA A 125 20.59 6.47 3.92
CA ALA A 125 19.23 6.27 3.47
C ALA A 125 18.79 4.77 3.46
N VAL A 126 19.73 3.81 3.45
CA VAL A 126 19.41 2.39 3.75
C VAL A 126 18.92 2.20 5.19
N LEU A 127 19.57 2.89 6.13
CA LEU A 127 19.13 2.92 7.53
C LEU A 127 17.75 3.57 7.66
N GLU A 128 17.52 4.66 6.92
CA GLU A 128 16.22 5.35 6.89
C GLU A 128 15.12 4.45 6.33
N ALA A 129 15.36 3.77 5.20
CA ALA A 129 14.43 2.79 4.64
C ALA A 129 14.10 1.67 5.63
N ALA A 130 15.10 1.16 6.37
CA ALA A 130 14.90 0.12 7.37
C ALA A 130 14.11 0.61 8.59
N VAL A 131 14.33 1.85 9.04
CA VAL A 131 13.61 2.47 10.16
C VAL A 131 12.11 2.56 9.91
N TRP A 132 11.69 2.71 8.65
CA TRP A 132 10.29 2.73 8.27
C TRP A 132 9.73 1.35 7.90
N ALA A 133 10.45 0.60 7.05
CA ALA A 133 9.96 -0.67 6.53
C ALA A 133 9.84 -1.76 7.60
N VAL A 134 10.78 -1.84 8.56
CA VAL A 134 10.78 -2.89 9.58
C VAL A 134 9.59 -2.74 10.54
N PRO A 135 9.34 -1.57 11.17
CA PRO A 135 8.14 -1.37 11.96
C PRO A 135 6.86 -1.53 11.13
N GLY A 136 6.87 -1.09 9.87
CA GLY A 136 5.76 -1.26 8.95
C GLY A 136 5.38 -2.73 8.73
N ALA A 137 6.37 -3.57 8.44
CA ALA A 137 6.18 -5.02 8.28
C ALA A 137 5.68 -5.68 9.57
N ILE A 138 6.20 -5.27 10.73
CA ILE A 138 5.76 -5.78 12.04
C ILE A 138 4.30 -5.42 12.31
N LEU A 139 3.91 -4.16 12.11
CA LEU A 139 2.52 -3.70 12.29
C LEU A 139 1.57 -4.40 11.31
N GLY A 140 1.99 -4.56 10.06
CA GLY A 140 1.25 -5.32 9.06
C GLY A 140 1.01 -6.77 9.50
N ALA A 141 2.05 -7.47 9.96
CA ALA A 141 1.96 -8.84 10.43
C ALA A 141 1.05 -8.99 11.67
N ILE A 142 1.18 -8.10 12.65
CA ILE A 142 0.31 -8.09 13.83
C ILE A 142 -1.14 -7.80 13.41
N GLY A 143 -1.35 -6.83 12.53
CA GLY A 143 -2.67 -6.45 12.02
C GLY A 143 -3.36 -7.60 11.27
N MET A 144 -2.64 -8.29 10.39
CA MET A 144 -3.12 -9.49 9.69
C MET A 144 -3.54 -10.60 10.66
N LYS A 145 -2.71 -10.86 11.68
CA LYS A 145 -3.02 -11.85 12.72
C LYS A 145 -4.24 -11.45 13.57
N MET A 146 -4.45 -10.15 13.80
CA MET A 146 -5.59 -9.66 14.60
C MET A 146 -6.91 -9.65 13.83
N ALA A 147 -6.85 -9.34 12.52
CA ALA A 147 -8.01 -9.31 11.63
C ALA A 147 -8.36 -10.68 11.03
N ASP A 148 -7.55 -11.71 11.31
CA ASP A 148 -7.65 -13.04 10.70
C ASP A 148 -7.70 -12.92 9.17
N GLU A 149 -6.82 -12.07 8.66
CA GLU A 149 -6.80 -11.60 7.28
C GLU A 149 -5.56 -12.14 6.57
N ILE A 150 -5.78 -12.87 5.47
CA ILE A 150 -4.72 -13.31 4.58
C ILE A 150 -4.32 -12.12 3.70
N ALA A 151 -3.01 -11.93 3.50
CA ALA A 151 -2.48 -10.85 2.66
C ALA A 151 -3.20 -10.84 1.30
N ILE A 152 -3.49 -9.65 0.78
CA ILE A 152 -4.28 -9.50 -0.46
C ILE A 152 -3.64 -10.25 -1.64
N MET A 153 -2.30 -10.41 -1.64
CA MET A 153 -1.55 -11.18 -2.64
C MET A 153 -1.63 -12.71 -2.49
N THR A 154 -2.01 -13.22 -1.33
CA THR A 154 -2.10 -14.67 -1.06
C THR A 154 -3.52 -15.16 -0.85
N ALA A 155 -4.51 -14.27 -0.89
CA ALA A 155 -5.91 -14.63 -0.87
C ALA A 155 -6.27 -15.32 -2.20
N THR A 156 -6.18 -16.65 -2.24
CA THR A 156 -6.78 -17.44 -3.31
C THR A 156 -8.28 -17.12 -3.33
N VAL A 157 -8.77 -16.81 -4.52
CA VAL A 157 -10.20 -16.79 -4.82
C VAL A 157 -10.68 -18.24 -4.72
N ASN A 158 -10.94 -18.70 -3.50
CA ASN A 158 -11.68 -19.94 -3.31
C ASN A 158 -13.15 -19.57 -3.46
N GLU A 159 -13.67 -19.84 -4.66
CA GLU A 159 -15.10 -20.00 -4.93
C GLU A 159 -15.73 -21.04 -4.01
#